data_AF-A0A1X1RAZ2-F1
#
_entry.id   AF-A0A1X1RAZ2-F1
#
_cell.length_a   1.000
_cell.length_b   1.000
_cell.length_c   1.000
_cell.angle_alpha   90.00
_cell.angle_beta   90.00
_cell.angle_gamma   90.00
#
_symmetry.space_group_name_H-M   'P 1'
#
loop_
_entity.id
_entity.type
_entity.pdbx_description
1 polymer ?
#
loop_
_entity_poly.entity_id
_entity_poly.type
_entity_poly.pdbx_seq_one_letter_code
_entity_poly.pdbx_strand_id
1 'polypeptide(L)'
;MSRESAGAAIRALRESRDWSLAELAAATGVSIMGLSFLERGARKPHKSTVQKVENGLGLPPGTYSRLLVAADPEAELARLLAAQSTPVVPARRPGPVVVDRHSDTDVLEGYAEAQLDALRSVIDRLPATTSNEYETYIQSVIAQCVKAEMLAASSWRVAVNAGADSTGRLMGHLQELEGIRQTLLRRMPASLGARFDRACAQSSLPETVVAALVGIGVDEVWDIRNSGIIPAGALPRVRAFTEAAESTAQNHPGPDDEGCRDER
;
A
#
# COMPACT_ATOMS: atom_id res chain seq x y z
N MET A 1 19.83 4.12 -32.06
CA MET A 1 18.85 3.54 -31.12
C MET A 1 17.88 4.60 -30.68
N SER A 2 16.59 4.27 -30.55
CA SER A 2 15.52 5.26 -30.35
C SER A 2 14.70 4.98 -29.09
N ARG A 3 13.87 5.96 -28.73
CA ARG A 3 12.90 5.80 -27.63
C ARG A 3 11.78 4.82 -28.01
N GLU A 4 11.43 4.72 -29.29
CA GLU A 4 10.44 3.75 -29.75
C GLU A 4 10.95 2.32 -29.57
N SER A 5 12.21 2.02 -29.93
CA SER A 5 12.77 0.67 -29.76
C SER A 5 12.89 0.25 -28.29
N ALA A 6 13.26 1.18 -27.40
CA ALA A 6 13.29 0.92 -25.96
C ALA A 6 11.87 0.77 -25.36
N GLY A 7 10.90 1.56 -25.85
CA GLY A 7 9.50 1.44 -25.45
C GLY A 7 8.83 0.16 -25.96
N ALA A 8 9.18 -0.30 -27.16
CA ALA A 8 8.70 -1.54 -27.75
C ALA A 8 9.17 -2.78 -26.96
N ALA A 9 10.41 -2.82 -26.51
CA ALA A 9 10.89 -3.90 -25.63
C ALA A 9 10.14 -3.94 -24.29
N ILE A 10 9.83 -2.79 -23.69
CA ILE A 10 8.98 -2.72 -22.48
C ILE A 10 7.55 -3.20 -22.76
N ARG A 11 6.98 -2.84 -23.92
CA ARG A 11 5.68 -3.37 -24.37
C ARG A 11 5.70 -4.89 -24.49
N ALA A 12 6.69 -5.44 -25.19
CA ALA A 12 6.83 -6.88 -25.40
C ALA A 12 6.92 -7.64 -24.08
N LEU A 13 7.64 -7.11 -23.08
CA LEU A 13 7.70 -7.69 -21.73
C LEU A 13 6.38 -7.59 -20.95
N ARG A 14 5.61 -6.51 -21.13
CA ARG A 14 4.25 -6.41 -20.54
C ARG A 14 3.34 -7.48 -21.18
N GLU A 15 3.38 -7.59 -22.51
CA GLU A 15 2.50 -8.47 -23.28
C GLU A 15 2.87 -9.94 -23.11
N SER A 16 4.15 -10.28 -22.93
CA SER A 16 4.59 -11.65 -22.57
C SER A 16 4.24 -12.08 -21.14
N ARG A 17 3.57 -11.22 -20.36
CA ARG A 17 3.01 -11.52 -19.03
C ARG A 17 1.48 -11.45 -19.03
N ASP A 18 0.87 -11.34 -20.22
CA ASP A 18 -0.56 -11.14 -20.44
C ASP A 18 -1.13 -9.88 -19.76
N TRP A 19 -0.29 -8.90 -19.41
CA TRP A 19 -0.73 -7.68 -18.72
C TRP A 19 -1.26 -6.63 -19.70
N SER A 20 -2.44 -6.08 -19.40
CA SER A 20 -2.94 -4.87 -20.03
C SER A 20 -2.19 -3.62 -19.56
N LEU A 21 -2.35 -2.52 -20.31
CA LEU A 21 -1.89 -1.20 -19.87
C LEU A 21 -2.56 -0.72 -18.57
N ALA A 22 -3.75 -1.22 -18.24
CA ALA A 22 -4.47 -0.88 -17.01
C ALA A 22 -3.88 -1.61 -15.79
N GLU A 23 -3.55 -2.89 -15.92
CA GLU A 23 -2.90 -3.66 -14.85
C GLU A 23 -1.48 -3.14 -14.58
N LEU A 24 -0.71 -2.82 -15.63
CA LEU A 24 0.60 -2.17 -15.43
C LEU A 24 0.45 -0.77 -14.80
N ALA A 25 -0.63 -0.02 -15.09
CA ALA A 25 -0.89 1.27 -14.46
C ALA A 25 -1.18 1.14 -12.96
N ALA A 26 -2.00 0.15 -12.58
CA ALA A 26 -2.26 -0.19 -11.18
C ALA A 26 -0.97 -0.62 -10.45
N ALA A 27 -0.21 -1.55 -11.03
CA ALA A 27 1.02 -2.08 -10.43
C ALA A 27 2.16 -1.05 -10.28
N THR A 28 2.18 0.01 -11.09
CA THR A 28 3.26 1.02 -11.10
C THR A 28 2.86 2.38 -10.51
N GLY A 29 1.57 2.65 -10.35
CA GLY A 29 1.07 3.98 -10.04
C GLY A 29 1.48 5.03 -11.09
N VAL A 30 1.48 4.63 -12.37
CA VAL A 30 1.73 5.49 -13.56
C VAL A 30 0.48 5.46 -14.42
N SER A 31 0.03 6.63 -14.92
CA SER A 31 -1.19 6.68 -15.73
C SER A 31 -1.07 5.87 -17.03
N ILE A 32 -2.16 5.25 -17.48
CA ILE A 32 -2.28 4.51 -18.75
C ILE A 32 -1.74 5.32 -19.93
N MET A 33 -2.07 6.62 -19.98
CA MET A 33 -1.55 7.55 -21.00
C MET A 33 -0.02 7.74 -20.88
N GLY A 34 0.51 7.82 -19.66
CA GLY A 34 1.95 7.89 -19.39
C GLY A 34 2.70 6.64 -19.87
N LEU A 35 2.15 5.46 -19.61
CA LEU A 35 2.66 4.17 -20.11
C LEU A 35 2.59 4.09 -21.64
N SER A 36 1.44 4.42 -22.23
CA SER A 36 1.27 4.48 -23.69
C SER A 36 2.29 5.39 -24.39
N PHE A 37 2.60 6.54 -23.79
CA PHE A 37 3.64 7.43 -24.32
C PHE A 37 5.06 6.88 -24.16
N LEU A 38 5.34 6.15 -23.07
CA LEU A 38 6.63 5.52 -22.81
C LEU A 38 6.87 4.35 -23.79
N GLU A 39 5.91 3.45 -23.94
CA GLU A 39 6.02 2.29 -24.82
C GLU A 39 6.04 2.65 -26.32
N ARG A 40 5.51 3.82 -26.70
CA ARG A 40 5.60 4.35 -28.07
C ARG A 40 6.83 5.25 -28.27
N GLY A 41 7.65 5.49 -27.24
CA GLY A 41 8.79 6.41 -27.31
C GLY A 41 8.44 7.88 -27.57
N ALA A 42 7.15 8.23 -27.60
CA ALA A 42 6.61 9.47 -28.16
C ALA A 42 7.03 10.75 -27.42
N ARG A 43 7.52 10.63 -26.18
CA ARG A 43 8.12 11.73 -25.42
C ARG A 43 9.24 11.19 -24.52
N LYS A 44 10.12 12.08 -24.05
CA LYS A 44 11.11 11.73 -23.02
C LYS A 44 10.36 11.48 -21.69
N PRO A 45 10.42 10.28 -21.09
CA PRO A 45 9.79 10.03 -19.79
C PRO A 45 10.60 10.69 -18.66
N HIS A 46 9.94 11.01 -17.55
CA HIS A 46 10.62 11.45 -16.33
C HIS A 46 11.35 10.28 -15.66
N LYS A 47 12.47 10.56 -14.97
CA LYS A 47 13.24 9.55 -14.21
C LYS A 47 12.36 8.78 -13.21
N SER A 48 11.45 9.46 -12.53
CA SER A 48 10.49 8.86 -11.60
C SER A 48 9.48 7.93 -12.29
N THR A 49 9.03 8.28 -13.50
CA THR A 49 8.17 7.40 -14.32
C THR A 49 8.91 6.14 -14.73
N VAL A 50 10.16 6.28 -15.20
CA VAL A 50 11.01 5.14 -15.58
C VAL A 50 11.22 4.20 -14.38
N GLN A 51 11.62 4.73 -13.23
CA GLN A 51 11.85 3.92 -12.02
C GLN A 51 10.60 3.17 -11.57
N LYS A 52 9.42 3.81 -11.62
CA LYS A 52 8.14 3.16 -11.29
C LYS A 52 7.84 1.99 -12.23
N VAL A 53 8.05 2.17 -13.53
CA VAL A 53 7.83 1.12 -14.54
C VAL A 53 8.84 -0.01 -14.42
N GLU A 54 10.12 0.31 -14.19
CA GLU A 54 11.15 -0.70 -13.92
C GLU A 54 10.79 -1.53 -12.69
N ASN A 55 10.46 -0.88 -11.56
CA ASN A 55 10.08 -1.57 -10.33
C ASN A 55 8.83 -2.44 -10.49
N GLY A 56 7.75 -1.94 -11.10
CA GLY A 56 6.52 -2.71 -11.29
C GLY A 56 6.65 -3.85 -12.31
N LEU A 57 7.63 -3.81 -13.21
CA LEU A 57 8.00 -4.93 -14.07
C LEU A 57 9.07 -5.85 -13.45
N GLY A 58 9.58 -5.56 -12.25
CA GLY A 58 10.66 -6.33 -11.63
C GLY A 58 11.98 -6.25 -12.40
N LEU A 59 12.25 -5.10 -13.05
CA LEU A 59 13.48 -4.84 -13.78
C LEU A 59 14.52 -4.13 -12.91
N PRO A 60 15.82 -4.42 -13.09
CA PRO A 60 16.88 -3.69 -12.41
C PRO A 60 16.83 -2.17 -12.70
N PRO A 61 17.12 -1.30 -11.72
CA PRO A 61 17.16 0.14 -11.93
C PRO A 61 18.08 0.56 -13.08
N GLY A 62 17.58 1.43 -13.96
CA GLY A 62 18.30 1.91 -15.13
C GLY A 62 18.32 0.96 -16.33
N THR A 63 17.53 -0.12 -16.31
CA THR A 63 17.30 -0.99 -17.48
C THR A 63 16.90 -0.18 -18.72
N TYR A 64 15.94 0.73 -18.60
CA TYR A 64 15.49 1.58 -19.72
C TYR A 64 16.62 2.42 -20.32
N SER A 65 17.56 2.89 -19.49
CA SER A 65 18.74 3.62 -19.98
C SER A 65 19.67 2.74 -20.82
N ARG A 66 19.75 1.43 -20.52
CA ARG A 66 20.47 0.44 -21.34
C ARG A 66 19.72 0.15 -22.64
N LEU A 67 18.40 -0.03 -22.56
CA LEU A 67 17.53 -0.23 -23.74
C LEU A 67 17.58 0.95 -24.73
N LEU A 68 17.77 2.19 -24.25
CA LEU A 68 17.93 3.37 -25.09
C LEU A 68 19.22 3.37 -25.93
N VAL A 69 20.28 2.67 -25.50
CA VAL A 69 21.57 2.61 -26.22
C VAL A 69 21.78 1.30 -26.99
N ALA A 70 21.13 0.20 -26.59
CA ALA A 70 20.99 -1.04 -27.34
C ALA A 70 22.32 -1.78 -27.62
N ALA A 71 22.55 -2.36 -28.81
CA ALA A 71 21.90 -2.10 -30.10
C ALA A 71 20.63 -2.92 -30.42
N ASP A 72 20.33 -4.00 -29.68
CA ASP A 72 19.07 -4.75 -29.75
C ASP A 72 18.40 -4.70 -28.36
N PRO A 73 17.37 -3.87 -28.17
CA PRO A 73 16.74 -3.70 -26.86
C PRO A 73 15.99 -4.96 -26.40
N GLU A 74 15.45 -5.77 -27.31
CA GLU A 74 14.68 -6.96 -26.94
C GLU A 74 15.63 -8.08 -26.50
N ALA A 75 16.72 -8.31 -27.25
CA ALA A 75 17.76 -9.25 -26.84
C ALA A 75 18.56 -8.76 -25.61
N GLU A 76 18.71 -7.45 -25.39
CA GLU A 76 19.26 -6.90 -24.15
C GLU A 76 18.32 -7.15 -22.97
N LEU A 77 17.02 -6.90 -23.12
CA LEU A 77 16.03 -7.15 -22.07
C LEU A 77 15.94 -8.63 -21.72
N ALA A 78 15.91 -9.52 -22.72
CA ALA A 78 15.94 -10.96 -22.53
C ALA A 78 17.22 -11.42 -21.80
N ARG A 79 18.40 -10.88 -22.16
CA ARG A 79 19.65 -11.16 -21.44
C ARG A 79 19.63 -10.66 -19.99
N LEU A 80 19.07 -9.48 -19.72
CA LEU A 80 18.91 -8.96 -18.35
C LEU A 80 17.95 -9.79 -17.51
N LEU A 81 16.88 -10.35 -18.10
CA LEU A 81 15.96 -11.25 -17.42
C LEU A 81 16.63 -12.62 -17.17
N ALA A 82 17.27 -13.22 -18.17
CA ALA A 82 17.97 -14.50 -18.04
C ALA A 82 19.15 -14.45 -17.04
N ALA A 83 19.86 -13.32 -16.97
CA ALA A 83 20.93 -13.09 -15.99
C ALA A 83 20.42 -12.95 -14.54
N GLN A 84 19.11 -12.68 -14.34
CA GLN A 84 18.47 -12.70 -13.01
C GLN A 84 17.98 -14.10 -12.64
N SER A 85 17.71 -14.98 -13.62
CA SER A 85 17.21 -16.34 -13.40
C SER A 85 18.29 -17.43 -13.30
N THR A 86 19.53 -17.16 -13.73
CA THR A 86 20.60 -18.17 -13.73
C THR A 86 21.67 -17.88 -12.67
N PRO A 87 21.89 -18.75 -11.66
CA PRO A 87 23.01 -18.61 -10.73
C PRO A 87 24.32 -19.11 -11.36
N VAL A 88 24.82 -18.39 -12.36
CA VAL A 88 26.16 -18.61 -12.90
C VAL A 88 27.11 -17.60 -12.28
N VAL A 89 28.06 -18.11 -11.49
CA VAL A 89 29.19 -17.36 -10.94
C VAL A 89 30.33 -17.38 -11.97
N PRO A 90 30.71 -16.25 -12.59
CA PRO A 90 32.02 -16.11 -13.21
C PRO A 90 33.00 -15.55 -12.17
N ALA A 91 34.12 -16.24 -11.97
CA ALA A 91 35.16 -15.78 -11.06
C ALA A 91 35.81 -14.47 -11.55
N ARG A 92 35.42 -13.35 -10.96
CA ARG A 92 36.16 -12.08 -10.99
C ARG A 92 36.44 -11.66 -9.56
N ARG A 93 37.67 -11.23 -9.26
CA ARG A 93 38.03 -10.60 -7.99
C ARG A 93 37.77 -9.09 -8.06
N PRO A 94 36.71 -8.56 -7.44
CA PRO A 94 36.78 -7.33 -6.67
C PRO A 94 37.22 -7.67 -5.23
N GLY A 95 37.61 -6.66 -4.45
CA GLY A 95 37.59 -6.80 -2.99
C GLY A 95 36.16 -7.04 -2.49
N PRO A 96 35.96 -7.56 -1.27
CA PRO A 96 34.64 -7.90 -0.79
C PRO A 96 33.84 -6.62 -0.53
N VAL A 97 33.03 -6.21 -1.51
CA VAL A 97 31.82 -5.43 -1.22
C VAL A 97 30.85 -6.42 -0.58
N VAL A 98 30.98 -6.57 0.73
CA VAL A 98 29.96 -7.22 1.54
C VAL A 98 28.75 -6.32 1.47
N VAL A 99 27.78 -6.67 0.62
CA VAL A 99 26.44 -6.10 0.69
C VAL A 99 25.81 -6.71 1.93
N ASP A 100 25.99 -6.03 3.05
CA ASP A 100 25.41 -6.42 4.31
C ASP A 100 23.90 -6.17 4.25
N ARG A 101 23.16 -7.22 3.89
CA ARG A 101 21.70 -7.22 3.81
C ARG A 101 21.05 -6.93 5.17
N HIS A 102 21.77 -7.15 6.27
CA HIS A 102 21.31 -6.77 7.61
C HIS A 102 21.27 -5.24 7.72
N SER A 103 22.32 -4.54 7.26
CA SER A 103 22.34 -3.07 7.24
C SER A 103 21.22 -2.46 6.39
N ASP A 104 20.88 -3.07 5.25
CA ASP A 104 19.73 -2.62 4.43
C ASP A 104 18.40 -2.78 5.19
N THR A 105 18.22 -3.86 5.95
CA THR A 105 17.03 -4.08 6.77
C THR A 105 16.95 -3.20 8.00
N ASP A 106 18.09 -2.88 8.62
CA ASP A 106 18.16 -1.98 9.78
C ASP A 106 17.83 -0.53 9.37
N VAL A 107 18.25 -0.10 8.17
CA VAL A 107 17.85 1.19 7.59
C VAL A 107 16.34 1.24 7.31
N LEU A 108 15.74 0.15 6.81
CA LEU A 108 14.30 0.06 6.59
C LEU A 108 13.49 0.06 7.89
N GLU A 109 14.04 -0.49 8.97
CA GLU A 109 13.44 -0.42 10.30
C GLU A 109 13.52 1.00 10.87
N GLY A 110 14.71 1.59 10.95
CA GLY A 110 14.88 2.96 11.49
C GLY A 110 14.09 4.01 10.70
N TYR A 111 13.84 3.78 9.40
CA TYR A 111 12.94 4.63 8.62
C TYR A 111 11.45 4.44 9.00
N ALA A 112 11.02 3.22 9.33
CA ALA A 112 9.66 2.97 9.83
C ALA A 112 9.45 3.58 11.23
N GLU A 113 10.43 3.45 12.12
CA GLU A 113 10.44 4.10 13.45
C GLU A 113 10.36 5.64 13.31
N ALA A 114 11.16 6.23 12.42
CA ALA A 114 11.12 7.68 12.16
C ALA A 114 9.77 8.16 11.59
N GLN A 115 9.05 7.35 10.81
CA GLN A 115 7.68 7.68 10.37
C GLN A 115 6.68 7.64 11.54
N LEU A 116 6.82 6.66 12.44
CA LEU A 116 5.98 6.53 13.62
C LEU A 116 6.16 7.71 14.59
N ASP A 117 7.40 8.14 14.82
CA ASP A 117 7.68 9.33 15.63
C ASP A 117 7.20 10.64 14.98
N ALA A 118 7.31 10.76 13.65
CA ALA A 118 6.73 11.89 12.92
C ALA A 118 5.21 11.94 13.09
N LEU A 119 4.52 10.79 13.00
CA LEU A 119 3.07 10.67 13.23
C LEU A 119 2.68 11.04 14.66
N ARG A 120 3.38 10.51 15.67
CA ARG A 120 3.19 10.87 17.08
C ARG A 120 3.30 12.39 17.27
N SER A 121 4.35 13.01 16.73
CA SER A 121 4.55 14.47 16.83
C SER A 121 3.48 15.31 16.13
N VAL A 122 2.87 14.80 15.05
CA VAL A 122 1.71 15.43 14.39
C VAL A 122 0.44 15.27 15.24
N ILE A 123 0.25 14.12 15.88
CA ILE A 123 -0.90 13.82 16.75
C ILE A 123 -0.90 14.70 18.02
N ASP A 124 0.27 14.93 18.61
CA ASP A 124 0.44 15.84 19.75
C ASP A 124 0.10 17.31 19.42
N ARG A 125 0.11 17.66 18.12
CA ARG A 125 -0.16 19.01 17.60
C ARG A 125 -1.52 19.14 16.93
N LEU A 126 -2.42 18.18 17.16
CA LEU A 126 -3.78 18.22 16.60
C LEU A 126 -4.50 19.52 17.01
N PRO A 127 -5.23 20.16 16.08
CA PRO A 127 -6.03 21.34 16.40
C PRO A 127 -7.13 21.01 17.42
N ALA A 128 -7.72 22.03 18.05
CA ALA A 128 -8.87 21.86 18.91
C ALA A 128 -10.04 21.20 18.15
N THR A 129 -10.81 20.34 18.83
CA THR A 129 -11.98 19.63 18.28
C THR A 129 -13.09 20.55 17.78
N THR A 130 -13.04 21.83 18.15
CA THR A 130 -13.95 22.90 17.71
C THR A 130 -13.49 23.61 16.42
N SER A 131 -12.33 23.25 15.86
CA SER A 131 -11.87 23.81 14.59
C SER A 131 -12.66 23.24 13.41
N ASN A 132 -13.09 24.13 12.50
CA ASN A 132 -13.77 23.73 11.25
C ASN A 132 -12.88 22.85 10.34
N GLU A 133 -11.56 22.86 10.52
CA GLU A 133 -10.61 22.04 9.76
C GLU A 133 -10.24 20.72 10.48
N TYR A 134 -10.77 20.48 11.69
CA TYR A 134 -10.40 19.33 12.52
C TYR A 134 -10.60 17.99 11.79
N GLU A 135 -11.74 17.81 11.12
CA GLU A 135 -12.05 16.57 10.41
C GLU A 135 -11.10 16.32 9.25
N THR A 136 -10.88 17.33 8.39
CA THR A 136 -9.93 17.29 7.28
C THR A 136 -8.50 17.01 7.76
N TYR A 137 -8.11 17.58 8.91
CA TYR A 137 -6.80 17.34 9.50
C TYR A 137 -6.67 15.88 9.97
N ILE A 138 -7.64 15.35 10.71
CA ILE A 138 -7.63 13.94 11.16
C ILE A 138 -7.58 12.98 9.97
N GLN A 139 -8.37 13.22 8.91
CA GLN A 139 -8.33 12.44 7.67
C GLN A 139 -6.92 12.47 7.03
N SER A 140 -6.26 13.63 7.01
CA SER A 140 -4.88 13.76 6.51
C SER A 140 -3.88 12.92 7.33
N VAL A 141 -4.00 12.91 8.66
CA VAL A 141 -3.15 12.10 9.54
C VAL A 141 -3.42 10.60 9.36
N ILE A 142 -4.68 10.17 9.24
CA ILE A 142 -5.03 8.76 8.93
C ILE A 142 -4.40 8.34 7.59
N ALA A 143 -4.47 9.20 6.56
CA ALA A 143 -3.83 8.95 5.26
C ALA A 143 -2.29 8.99 5.29
N GLN A 144 -1.68 9.47 6.39
CA GLN A 144 -0.24 9.32 6.66
C GLN A 144 0.05 8.00 7.40
N CYS A 145 -0.76 7.63 8.41
CA CYS A 145 -0.68 6.34 9.11
C CYS A 145 -0.69 5.17 8.12
N VAL A 146 -1.66 5.13 7.21
CA VAL A 146 -1.81 4.06 6.19
C VAL A 146 -0.60 3.97 5.25
N LYS A 147 0.08 5.08 4.96
CA LYS A 147 1.33 5.06 4.17
C LYS A 147 2.49 4.48 4.97
N ALA A 148 2.57 4.80 6.26
CA ALA A 148 3.56 4.21 7.17
C ALA A 148 3.30 2.71 7.38
N GLU A 149 2.03 2.26 7.46
CA GLU A 149 1.64 0.85 7.57
C GLU A 149 2.09 0.06 6.33
N MET A 150 1.72 0.51 5.13
CA MET A 150 2.10 -0.16 3.88
C MET A 150 3.61 -0.21 3.66
N LEU A 151 4.33 0.82 4.13
CA LEU A 151 5.79 0.86 4.17
C LEU A 151 6.35 -0.16 5.17
N ALA A 152 5.88 -0.15 6.42
CA ALA A 152 6.33 -1.07 7.47
C ALA A 152 6.05 -2.54 7.11
N ALA A 153 4.91 -2.84 6.48
CA ALA A 153 4.59 -4.17 5.95
C ALA A 153 5.53 -4.58 4.81
N SER A 154 5.90 -3.63 3.95
CA SER A 154 6.90 -3.86 2.90
C SER A 154 8.29 -4.12 3.49
N SER A 155 8.72 -3.32 4.47
CA SER A 155 9.97 -3.51 5.23
C SER A 155 9.98 -4.86 5.96
N TRP A 156 8.89 -5.23 6.63
CA TRP A 156 8.73 -6.52 7.32
C TRP A 156 8.94 -7.70 6.37
N ARG A 157 8.28 -7.66 5.20
CA ARG A 157 8.44 -8.69 4.16
C ARG A 157 9.89 -8.79 3.64
N VAL A 158 10.60 -7.66 3.53
CA VAL A 158 12.03 -7.67 3.17
C VAL A 158 12.87 -8.27 4.30
N ALA A 159 12.64 -7.89 5.56
CA ALA A 159 13.33 -8.41 6.73
C ALA A 159 13.15 -9.93 6.90
N VAL A 160 11.93 -10.45 6.70
CA VAL A 160 11.66 -11.90 6.71
C VAL A 160 12.47 -12.62 5.64
N ASN A 161 12.45 -12.11 4.40
CA ASN A 161 13.18 -12.73 3.28
C ASN A 161 14.71 -12.60 3.42
N ALA A 162 15.20 -11.64 4.20
CA ALA A 162 16.62 -11.47 4.52
C ALA A 162 17.08 -12.28 5.75
N GLY A 163 16.15 -12.83 6.55
CA GLY A 163 16.46 -13.49 7.82
C GLY A 163 16.91 -12.51 8.91
N ALA A 164 16.38 -11.29 8.91
CA ALA A 164 16.77 -10.24 9.86
C ALA A 164 15.96 -10.28 11.17
N ASP A 165 16.62 -9.94 12.29
CA ASP A 165 16.01 -9.93 13.63
C ASP A 165 15.01 -8.77 13.83
N SER A 166 14.98 -7.81 12.90
CA SER A 166 14.07 -6.65 12.88
C SER A 166 12.59 -7.01 12.64
N THR A 167 12.29 -8.23 12.19
CA THR A 167 10.92 -8.69 11.89
C THR A 167 9.95 -8.56 13.07
N GLY A 168 10.40 -8.81 14.30
CA GLY A 168 9.58 -8.62 15.49
C GLY A 168 9.26 -7.15 15.79
N ARG A 169 10.25 -6.26 15.61
CA ARG A 169 10.12 -4.81 15.86
C ARG A 169 9.23 -4.15 14.80
N LEU A 170 9.42 -4.51 13.54
CA LEU A 170 8.55 -4.11 12.42
C LEU A 170 7.09 -4.55 12.59
N MET A 171 6.85 -5.74 13.15
CA MET A 171 5.48 -6.18 13.50
C MET A 171 4.89 -5.36 14.65
N GLY A 172 5.69 -5.00 15.66
CA GLY A 172 5.28 -4.08 16.72
C GLY A 172 4.90 -2.70 16.19
N HIS A 173 5.67 -2.13 15.27
CA HIS A 173 5.34 -0.85 14.62
C HIS A 173 4.03 -0.93 13.81
N LEU A 174 3.77 -2.03 13.10
CA LEU A 174 2.50 -2.25 12.40
C LEU A 174 1.30 -2.26 13.35
N GLN A 175 1.42 -2.96 14.48
CA GLN A 175 0.38 -3.01 15.51
C GLN A 175 0.13 -1.64 16.16
N GLU A 176 1.19 -0.86 16.40
CA GLU A 176 1.06 0.49 16.93
C GLU A 176 0.38 1.44 15.92
N LEU A 177 0.77 1.38 14.64
CA LEU A 177 0.16 2.19 13.58
C LEU A 177 -1.34 1.93 13.44
N GLU A 178 -1.78 0.66 13.44
CA GLU A 178 -3.21 0.30 13.47
C GLU A 178 -3.90 0.84 14.74
N GLY A 179 -3.25 0.75 15.91
CA GLY A 179 -3.74 1.32 17.16
C GLY A 179 -3.92 2.84 17.12
N ILE A 180 -2.99 3.54 16.46
CA ILE A 180 -3.07 4.99 16.18
C ILE A 180 -4.21 5.29 15.21
N ARG A 181 -4.30 4.57 14.09
CA ARG A 181 -5.35 4.71 13.06
C ARG A 181 -6.75 4.56 13.67
N GLN A 182 -6.95 3.52 14.48
CA GLN A 182 -8.17 3.28 15.24
C GLN A 182 -8.48 4.39 16.25
N THR A 183 -7.46 4.95 16.90
CA THR A 183 -7.61 6.08 17.84
C THR A 183 -8.02 7.37 17.12
N LEU A 184 -7.53 7.61 15.91
CA LEU A 184 -7.92 8.74 15.08
C LEU A 184 -9.36 8.59 14.57
N LEU A 185 -9.75 7.40 14.06
CA LEU A 185 -11.12 7.12 13.63
C LEU A 185 -12.14 7.31 14.77
N ARG A 186 -11.81 6.91 16.01
CA ARG A 186 -12.66 7.15 17.20
C ARG A 186 -12.90 8.64 17.50
N ARG A 187 -12.06 9.57 17.01
CA ARG A 187 -12.28 11.02 17.14
C ARG A 187 -13.27 11.58 16.12
N MET A 188 -13.66 10.79 15.11
CA MET A 188 -14.65 11.15 14.08
C MET A 188 -15.84 10.17 14.04
N PRO A 189 -16.56 9.93 15.17
CA PRO A 189 -17.54 8.85 15.27
C PRO A 189 -18.78 9.00 14.38
N ALA A 190 -19.06 10.21 13.88
CA ALA A 190 -20.14 10.51 12.94
C ALA A 190 -19.74 10.30 11.47
N SER A 191 -18.44 10.25 11.15
CA SER A 191 -17.95 10.08 9.78
C SER A 191 -18.32 8.69 9.24
N LEU A 192 -18.75 8.62 7.99
CA LEU A 192 -19.22 7.35 7.42
C LEU A 192 -18.10 6.32 7.28
N GLY A 193 -16.85 6.75 7.07
CA GLY A 193 -15.66 5.87 7.09
C GLY A 193 -15.44 5.21 8.46
N ALA A 194 -15.48 5.98 9.56
CA ALA A 194 -15.32 5.43 10.91
C ALA A 194 -16.51 4.56 11.36
N ARG A 195 -17.73 4.88 10.92
CA ARG A 195 -18.89 4.00 11.14
C ARG A 195 -18.75 2.69 10.34
N PHE A 196 -18.30 2.76 9.09
CA PHE A 196 -18.08 1.59 8.24
C PHE A 196 -16.92 0.69 8.73
N ASP A 197 -15.80 1.25 9.19
CA ASP A 197 -14.69 0.48 9.79
C ASP A 197 -15.17 -0.30 11.02
N ARG A 198 -15.95 0.33 11.91
CA ARG A 198 -16.60 -0.35 13.04
C ARG A 198 -17.61 -1.41 12.60
N ALA A 199 -18.42 -1.13 11.59
CA ALA A 199 -19.39 -2.09 11.05
C ALA A 199 -18.68 -3.35 10.49
N CYS A 200 -17.57 -3.18 9.76
CA CYS A 200 -16.73 -4.28 9.31
C CYS A 200 -16.22 -5.11 10.50
N ALA A 201 -15.60 -4.46 11.50
CA ALA A 201 -15.07 -5.12 12.69
C ALA A 201 -16.13 -5.87 13.51
N GLN A 202 -17.34 -5.30 13.65
CA GLN A 202 -18.46 -5.91 14.38
C GLN A 202 -19.11 -7.07 13.61
N SER A 203 -19.19 -6.97 12.27
CA SER A 203 -19.86 -7.98 11.44
C SER A 203 -19.20 -9.35 11.45
N SER A 204 -17.90 -9.42 11.79
CA SER A 204 -17.06 -10.62 11.65
C SER A 204 -17.02 -11.23 10.24
N LEU A 205 -17.47 -10.48 9.22
CA LEU A 205 -17.48 -10.93 7.82
C LEU A 205 -16.10 -10.70 7.16
N PRO A 206 -15.63 -11.61 6.29
CA PRO A 206 -14.46 -11.36 5.46
C PRO A 206 -14.66 -10.13 4.55
N GLU A 207 -13.59 -9.36 4.30
CA GLU A 207 -13.68 -8.15 3.46
C GLU A 207 -14.17 -8.45 2.04
N THR A 208 -13.88 -9.64 1.50
CA THR A 208 -14.42 -10.12 0.21
C THR A 208 -15.93 -10.23 0.20
N VAL A 209 -16.55 -10.61 1.32
CA VAL A 209 -18.00 -10.70 1.50
C VAL A 209 -18.60 -9.29 1.67
N VAL A 210 -17.95 -8.43 2.46
CA VAL A 210 -18.36 -7.02 2.63
C VAL A 210 -18.33 -6.29 1.28
N ALA A 211 -17.24 -6.44 0.50
CA ALA A 211 -17.09 -5.90 -0.84
C ALA A 211 -18.23 -6.33 -1.78
N ALA A 212 -18.59 -7.61 -1.76
CA ALA A 212 -19.72 -8.13 -2.54
C ALA A 212 -21.08 -7.57 -2.07
N LEU A 213 -21.32 -7.47 -0.76
CA LEU A 213 -22.56 -6.93 -0.18
C LEU A 213 -22.79 -5.45 -0.57
N VAL A 214 -21.75 -4.61 -0.46
CA VAL A 214 -21.84 -3.19 -0.88
C VAL A 214 -21.50 -2.99 -2.36
N GLY A 215 -21.22 -4.09 -3.08
CA GLY A 215 -20.86 -4.22 -4.49
C GLY A 215 -19.84 -3.18 -4.96
N ILE A 216 -18.62 -3.36 -4.47
CA ILE A 216 -17.37 -2.65 -4.79
C ILE A 216 -16.22 -3.67 -4.90
N GLY A 217 -15.04 -3.27 -5.36
CA GLY A 217 -13.82 -4.06 -5.27
C GLY A 217 -13.30 -4.20 -3.83
N VAL A 218 -12.51 -5.24 -3.56
CA VAL A 218 -11.92 -5.45 -2.21
C VAL A 218 -11.01 -4.27 -1.82
N ASP A 219 -10.22 -3.76 -2.77
CA ASP A 219 -9.36 -2.59 -2.56
C ASP A 219 -10.18 -1.32 -2.22
N GLU A 220 -11.42 -1.20 -2.73
CA GLU A 220 -12.30 -0.08 -2.40
C GLU A 220 -12.85 -0.17 -0.95
N VAL A 221 -12.91 -1.37 -0.34
CA VAL A 221 -13.21 -1.52 1.10
C VAL A 221 -12.13 -0.82 1.92
N TRP A 222 -10.86 -1.01 1.55
CA TRP A 222 -9.71 -0.35 2.19
C TRP A 222 -9.79 1.19 2.04
N ASP A 223 -10.09 1.68 0.85
CA ASP A 223 -10.23 3.13 0.60
C ASP A 223 -11.37 3.77 1.39
N ILE A 224 -12.51 3.09 1.55
CA ILE A 224 -13.63 3.58 2.38
C ILE A 224 -13.22 3.63 3.85
N ARG A 225 -12.60 2.55 4.38
CA ARG A 225 -12.19 2.46 5.79
C ARG A 225 -11.14 3.50 6.18
N ASN A 226 -10.28 3.90 5.23
CA ASN A 226 -9.09 4.70 5.51
C ASN A 226 -9.15 6.14 4.99
N SER A 227 -9.84 6.40 3.88
CA SER A 227 -9.96 7.75 3.30
C SER A 227 -11.38 8.28 3.32
N GLY A 228 -12.38 7.45 3.68
CA GLY A 228 -13.80 7.83 3.60
C GLY A 228 -14.32 8.03 2.16
N ILE A 229 -13.51 7.70 1.15
CA ILE A 229 -13.85 7.84 -0.27
C ILE A 229 -14.80 6.69 -0.63
N ILE A 230 -16.06 7.01 -0.90
CA ILE A 230 -17.10 6.02 -1.22
C ILE A 230 -17.53 6.20 -2.67
N PRO A 231 -17.49 5.15 -3.52
CA PRO A 231 -18.05 5.21 -4.86
C PRO A 231 -19.53 5.61 -4.83
N ALA A 232 -19.92 6.57 -5.68
CA ALA A 232 -21.27 7.17 -5.61
C ALA A 232 -22.41 6.13 -5.73
N GLY A 233 -22.22 5.08 -6.55
CA GLY A 233 -23.17 3.97 -6.68
C GLY A 233 -23.21 3.00 -5.48
N ALA A 234 -22.21 3.02 -4.59
CA ALA A 234 -22.13 2.17 -3.40
C ALA A 234 -22.69 2.85 -2.15
N LEU A 235 -22.71 4.20 -2.10
CA LEU A 235 -23.09 4.98 -0.91
C LEU A 235 -24.39 4.53 -0.20
N PRO A 236 -25.51 4.21 -0.89
CA PRO A 236 -26.72 3.72 -0.20
C PRO A 236 -26.52 2.37 0.50
N ARG A 237 -25.75 1.47 -0.12
CA ARG A 237 -25.48 0.12 0.40
C ARG A 237 -24.46 0.14 1.54
N VAL A 238 -23.45 1.01 1.45
CA VAL A 238 -22.50 1.29 2.55
C VAL A 238 -23.22 1.80 3.81
N ARG A 239 -24.18 2.72 3.65
CA ARG A 239 -25.02 3.20 4.76
C ARG A 239 -25.88 2.10 5.35
N ALA A 240 -26.60 1.35 4.52
CA ALA A 240 -27.47 0.26 4.97
C ALA A 240 -26.70 -0.84 5.73
N PHE A 241 -25.50 -1.23 5.24
CA PHE A 241 -24.62 -2.18 5.92
C PHE A 241 -24.19 -1.65 7.31
N THR A 242 -23.78 -0.39 7.36
CA THR A 242 -23.36 0.29 8.59
C THR A 242 -24.49 0.34 9.63
N GLU A 243 -25.69 0.74 9.21
CA GLU A 243 -26.88 0.84 10.08
C GLU A 243 -27.35 -0.53 10.58
N ALA A 244 -27.24 -1.58 9.76
CA ALA A 244 -27.55 -2.95 10.16
C ALA A 244 -26.56 -3.51 11.20
N ALA A 245 -25.26 -3.23 11.04
CA ALA A 245 -24.24 -3.63 12.02
C ALA A 245 -24.43 -2.90 13.37
N GLU A 246 -24.64 -1.58 13.33
CA GLU A 246 -24.92 -0.77 14.53
C GLU A 246 -26.19 -1.22 15.27
N SER A 247 -27.24 -1.62 14.54
CA SER A 247 -28.47 -2.17 15.10
C SER A 247 -28.27 -3.55 15.72
N THR A 248 -27.40 -4.37 15.13
CA THR A 248 -27.04 -5.70 15.66
C THR A 248 -26.28 -5.58 16.98
N ALA A 249 -25.35 -4.61 17.06
CA ALA A 249 -24.61 -4.31 18.29
C ALA A 249 -25.48 -3.80 19.45
N GLN A 250 -26.60 -3.11 19.16
CA GLN A 250 -27.54 -2.64 20.19
C GLN A 250 -28.44 -3.75 20.75
N ASN A 251 -28.70 -4.81 19.96
CA ASN A 251 -29.54 -5.94 20.36
C ASN A 251 -28.78 -7.05 21.12
N HIS A 252 -27.50 -6.83 21.42
CA HIS A 252 -26.69 -7.71 22.28
C HIS A 252 -26.14 -6.90 23.48
N PRO A 253 -26.95 -6.66 24.52
CA PRO A 253 -26.37 -6.31 25.81
C PRO A 253 -25.48 -7.49 26.24
N GLY A 254 -24.25 -7.19 26.67
CA GLY A 254 -23.37 -8.23 27.20
C GLY A 254 -24.00 -8.92 28.41
N PRO A 255 -23.63 -10.18 28.72
CA PRO A 255 -24.00 -10.78 29.99
C PRO A 255 -23.42 -9.94 31.13
N ASP A 256 -24.05 -10.07 32.30
CA ASP A 256 -23.62 -9.54 33.61
C ASP A 256 -24.02 -8.08 33.95
N ASP A 257 -25.34 -7.86 34.13
CA ASP A 257 -25.86 -7.04 35.24
C ASP A 257 -27.15 -7.63 35.85
N GLU A 258 -27.24 -8.97 35.94
CA GLU A 258 -28.20 -9.67 36.81
C GLU A 258 -27.50 -10.03 38.13
N GLY A 259 -27.39 -9.07 39.04
CA GLY A 259 -26.48 -9.24 40.19
C GLY A 259 -26.63 -8.31 41.38
N CYS A 260 -27.82 -7.77 41.69
CA CYS A 260 -28.35 -7.57 43.07
C CYS A 260 -29.52 -6.56 43.06
N ARG A 261 -30.74 -7.07 42.87
CA ARG A 261 -31.95 -6.46 43.45
C ARG A 261 -32.76 -7.56 44.12
N ASP A 262 -33.43 -7.16 45.19
CA ASP A 262 -34.31 -7.93 46.06
C ASP A 262 -33.62 -8.95 47.00
N GLU A 263 -33.99 -9.07 48.28
CA GLU A 263 -34.90 -8.23 49.08
C GLU A 263 -34.60 -8.34 50.60
N ARG A 264 -35.24 -7.43 51.35
CA ARG A 264 -35.66 -7.44 52.78
C ARG A 264 -35.16 -8.55 53.72
#